data_AF-A0A8H7FF30-F1
#
_entry.id   AF-A0A8H7FF30-F1
#
_cell.length_a   1.000
_cell.length_b   1.000
_cell.length_c   1.000
_cell.angle_alpha   90.00
_cell.angle_beta   90.00
_cell.angle_gamma   90.00
#
_symmetry.space_group_name_H-M   'P 1'
#
loop_
_entity.id
_entity.type
_entity.pdbx_description
1 polymer ?
#
loop_
_entity_poly.entity_id
_entity_poly.type
_entity_poly.pdbx_seq_one_letter_code
_entity_poly.pdbx_strand_id
1 'polypeptide(L)'
;MPSLSITLENYLPWATKYLDSQGYVLYETRTDIQDGANHTVIQNDRDETIATLHWRDVLPDEIKLKGETKYQSIHGWLHKSHIPLNYDVKVKDDAGRGYIWKGNAPGLLLQLHTAEDDSTPIATFHGSVFLPREDGKDPHQPPARSLATLELTERAQEVRDFVITSFVVLEKGRQITHGVDAMRQTGAVVNASEKTNHPSARKPQSTSD
;
A
#
# COMPACT_ATOMS: atom_id res chain seq x y z
N MET A 1 -0.98 24.87 -14.24
CA MET A 1 0.30 24.11 -14.39
C MET A 1 0.03 22.81 -15.17
N PRO A 2 1.01 22.16 -15.83
CA PRO A 2 0.78 20.83 -16.41
C PRO A 2 0.50 19.79 -15.31
N SER A 3 -0.18 18.69 -15.66
CA SER A 3 -0.34 17.54 -14.77
C SER A 3 1.03 16.94 -14.43
N LEU A 4 1.16 16.46 -13.19
CA LEU A 4 2.37 15.81 -12.71
C LEU A 4 2.17 14.29 -12.78
N SER A 5 3.06 13.59 -13.50
CA SER A 5 3.10 12.13 -13.49
C SER A 5 4.21 11.66 -12.56
N ILE A 6 3.85 10.83 -11.57
CA ILE A 6 4.77 10.27 -10.60
C ILE A 6 4.95 8.78 -10.91
N THR A 7 6.18 8.36 -11.19
CA THR A 7 6.52 6.96 -11.48
C THR A 7 6.97 6.26 -10.21
N LEU A 8 6.45 5.07 -9.96
CA LEU A 8 6.93 4.20 -8.88
C LEU A 8 8.07 3.34 -9.41
N GLU A 9 9.24 3.42 -8.76
CA GLU A 9 10.42 2.62 -9.13
C GLU A 9 10.19 1.11 -8.95
N ASN A 10 9.30 0.74 -8.03
CA ASN A 10 8.91 -0.63 -7.70
C ASN A 10 7.38 -0.73 -7.52
N TYR A 11 6.81 -1.90 -7.74
CA TYR A 11 5.36 -2.15 -7.66
C TYR A 11 4.81 -2.18 -6.21
N LEU A 12 5.68 -2.11 -5.20
CA LEU A 12 5.30 -2.08 -3.78
C LEU A 12 5.27 -0.62 -3.28
N PRO A 13 4.08 0.01 -3.13
CA PRO A 13 4.00 1.43 -2.80
C PRO A 13 4.52 1.80 -1.41
N TRP A 14 4.75 0.82 -0.53
CA TRP A 14 5.32 1.01 0.81
C TRP A 14 6.83 0.73 0.89
N ALA A 15 7.46 0.37 -0.23
CA ALA A 15 8.88 0.06 -0.32
C ALA A 15 9.45 0.49 -1.68
N THR A 16 9.32 1.77 -1.99
CA THR A 16 9.72 2.33 -3.29
C THR A 16 9.98 3.84 -3.25
N LYS A 17 10.62 4.34 -4.31
CA LYS A 17 10.77 5.74 -4.62
C LYS A 17 9.72 6.18 -5.65
N TYR A 18 9.29 7.42 -5.49
CA TYR A 18 8.32 8.10 -6.33
C TYR A 18 9.06 9.17 -7.11
N LEU A 19 9.21 8.96 -8.41
CA LEU A 19 10.05 9.76 -9.29
C LEU A 19 9.18 10.68 -10.16
N ASP A 20 9.65 11.90 -10.42
CA ASP A 20 9.06 12.75 -11.45
C ASP A 20 9.50 12.32 -12.86
N SER A 21 9.04 13.06 -13.89
CA SER A 21 9.40 12.80 -15.28
C SER A 21 10.90 12.90 -15.62
N GLN A 22 11.68 13.57 -14.76
CA GLN A 22 13.12 13.76 -14.92
C GLN A 22 13.92 12.77 -14.07
N GLY A 23 13.25 11.90 -13.30
CA GLY A 23 13.88 10.95 -12.40
C GLY A 23 14.23 11.51 -11.02
N TYR A 24 13.78 12.72 -10.67
CA TYR A 24 13.98 13.25 -9.32
C TYR A 24 13.05 12.56 -8.33
N VAL A 25 13.59 12.21 -7.17
CA VAL A 25 12.82 11.60 -6.08
C VAL A 25 11.94 12.67 -5.43
N LEU A 26 10.63 12.51 -5.55
CA LEU A 26 9.63 13.35 -4.89
C LEU A 26 9.23 12.80 -3.52
N TYR A 27 9.17 11.46 -3.41
CA TYR A 27 8.89 10.75 -2.16
C TYR A 27 9.66 9.44 -2.09
N GLU A 28 9.92 9.00 -0.87
CA GLU A 28 10.43 7.66 -0.57
C GLU A 28 9.54 6.99 0.48
N THR A 29 9.30 5.71 0.28
CA THR A 29 8.59 4.85 1.22
C THR A 29 9.46 3.69 1.60
N ARG A 30 9.57 3.44 2.91
CA ARG A 30 10.36 2.33 3.44
C ARG A 30 9.60 1.63 4.55
N THR A 31 9.49 0.31 4.45
CA THR A 31 8.95 -0.53 5.51
C THR A 31 10.09 -1.23 6.25
N ASP A 32 10.19 -0.97 7.55
CA ASP A 32 11.13 -1.62 8.45
C ASP A 32 10.38 -2.37 9.57
N ILE A 33 11.02 -3.36 10.19
CA ILE A 33 10.47 -4.04 11.38
C ILE A 33 10.97 -3.30 12.63
N GLN A 34 10.05 -2.83 13.46
CA GLN A 34 10.34 -2.19 14.75
C GLN A 34 9.43 -2.80 15.82
N ASP A 35 9.99 -3.16 16.97
CA ASP A 35 9.25 -3.78 18.08
C ASP A 35 8.36 -4.98 17.69
N GLY A 36 8.80 -5.74 16.68
CA GLY A 36 8.09 -6.91 16.18
C GLY A 36 6.93 -6.61 15.20
N ALA A 37 6.74 -5.35 14.82
CA ALA A 37 5.71 -4.92 13.85
C ALA A 37 6.34 -4.22 12.63
N ASN A 38 5.63 -4.23 11.50
CA ASN A 38 6.07 -3.49 10.30
C ASN A 38 5.67 -2.01 10.43
N HIS A 39 6.61 -1.12 10.12
CA HIS A 39 6.40 0.32 10.06
C HIS A 39 6.78 0.84 8.69
N THR A 40 5.82 1.39 7.94
CA THR A 40 6.10 2.12 6.70
C THR A 40 6.25 3.60 7.00
N VAL A 41 7.43 4.15 6.74
CA VAL A 41 7.69 5.58 6.78
C VAL A 41 7.50 6.15 5.38
N ILE A 42 6.81 7.30 5.27
CA ILE A 42 6.66 8.05 4.03
C ILE A 42 7.37 9.38 4.20
N GLN A 43 8.39 9.64 3.36
CA GLN A 43 9.18 10.86 3.37
C GLN A 43 9.02 11.62 2.05
N ASN A 44 9.05 12.95 2.12
CA ASN A 44 9.08 13.82 0.94
C ASN A 44 10.52 14.10 0.46
N ASP A 45 10.64 14.89 -0.60
CA ASP A 45 11.90 15.36 -1.21
C ASP A 45 12.78 16.24 -0.29
N ARG A 46 12.31 16.58 0.91
CA ARG A 46 13.05 17.32 1.95
C ARG A 46 13.43 16.44 3.13
N ASP A 47 13.34 15.12 2.97
CA ASP A 47 13.54 14.11 4.02
C ASP A 47 12.57 14.24 5.20
N GLU A 48 11.51 15.04 5.10
CA GLU A 48 10.52 15.18 6.15
C GLU A 48 9.58 13.97 6.14
N THR A 49 9.40 13.34 7.30
CA THR A 49 8.39 12.29 7.46
C THR A 49 7.00 12.90 7.43
N ILE A 50 6.23 12.59 6.38
CA ILE A 50 4.85 13.06 6.23
C ILE A 50 3.83 12.12 6.89
N ALA A 51 4.17 10.83 7.00
CA ALA A 51 3.38 9.86 7.72
C ALA A 51 4.20 8.63 8.15
N THR A 52 3.74 7.95 9.19
CA THR A 52 4.20 6.62 9.58
C THR A 52 3.00 5.71 9.73
N LEU A 53 2.99 4.62 8.98
CA LEU A 53 1.98 3.57 9.01
C LEU A 53 2.50 2.42 9.86
N HIS A 54 1.77 2.08 10.93
CA HIS A 54 2.06 0.96 11.82
C HIS A 54 1.14 -0.21 11.48
N TRP A 55 1.74 -1.33 11.08
CA TRP A 55 1.02 -2.51 10.64
C TRP A 55 0.75 -3.39 11.85
N ARG A 56 -0.50 -3.76 12.07
CA ARG A 56 -0.90 -4.57 13.21
C ARG A 56 -1.48 -5.90 12.73
N ASP A 57 -1.06 -6.98 13.36
CA ASP A 57 -1.46 -8.34 12.95
C ASP A 57 -2.92 -8.64 13.33
N VAL A 58 -3.31 -8.28 14.56
CA VAL A 58 -4.64 -8.61 15.13
C VAL A 58 -5.58 -7.40 15.11
N LEU A 59 -5.04 -6.20 15.30
CA LEU A 59 -5.81 -4.95 15.34
C LEU A 59 -5.78 -4.25 13.98
N PRO A 60 -6.73 -3.35 13.67
CA PRO A 60 -6.68 -2.57 12.43
C PRO A 60 -5.40 -1.75 12.35
N ASP A 61 -4.79 -1.55 11.19
CA ASP A 61 -3.59 -0.71 11.11
C ASP A 61 -3.80 0.73 11.62
N GLU A 62 -2.72 1.38 12.02
CA GLU A 62 -2.73 2.76 12.48
C GLU A 62 -1.79 3.64 11.67
N ILE A 63 -2.08 4.93 11.65
CA ILE A 63 -1.26 5.93 10.98
C ILE A 63 -0.98 7.10 11.93
N LYS A 64 0.23 7.62 11.88
CA LYS A 64 0.63 8.88 12.50
C LYS A 64 0.99 9.86 11.39
N LEU A 65 0.24 10.95 11.27
CA LEU A 65 0.48 11.98 10.27
C LEU A 65 1.54 12.99 10.74
N LYS A 66 2.09 13.79 9.82
CA LYS A 66 3.02 14.87 10.13
C LYS A 66 2.44 15.80 11.21
N GLY A 67 3.25 16.09 12.23
CA GLY A 67 2.85 16.97 13.34
C GLY A 67 1.99 16.30 14.41
N GLU A 68 1.49 15.09 14.18
CA GLU A 68 0.73 14.35 15.18
C GLU A 68 1.63 13.63 16.18
N THR A 69 1.22 13.64 17.45
CA THR A 69 1.95 12.96 18.53
C THR A 69 1.49 11.52 18.75
N LYS A 70 0.31 11.16 18.23
CA LYS A 70 -0.33 9.87 18.45
C LYS A 70 -0.69 9.22 17.12
N TYR A 71 -0.70 7.90 17.15
CA TYR A 71 -1.30 7.08 16.11
C TYR A 71 -2.82 7.19 16.17
N GLN A 72 -3.45 7.21 14.99
CA GLN A 72 -4.90 7.10 14.82
C GLN A 72 -5.22 5.87 13.96
N SER A 73 -6.40 5.28 14.19
CA SER A 73 -6.87 4.15 13.40
C SER A 73 -7.03 4.53 11.93
N ILE A 74 -6.52 3.71 11.01
CA ILE A 74 -6.74 3.91 9.57
C ILE A 74 -8.23 3.89 9.23
N HIS A 75 -9.03 3.06 9.90
CA HIS A 75 -10.47 3.04 9.66
C HIS A 75 -11.16 4.34 10.11
N GLY A 76 -10.61 5.00 11.14
CA GLY A 76 -11.07 6.30 11.59
C GLY A 76 -10.66 7.44 10.66
N TRP A 77 -9.55 7.29 9.94
CA TRP A 77 -9.04 8.29 8.98
C TRP A 77 -9.62 8.11 7.57
N LEU A 78 -9.67 6.85 7.10
CA LEU A 78 -10.18 6.42 5.80
C LEU A 78 -11.51 5.67 6.00
N HIS A 79 -12.61 6.37 5.71
CA HIS A 79 -13.96 5.84 5.86
C HIS A 79 -14.39 5.07 4.62
N LYS A 80 -14.23 3.75 4.65
CA LYS A 80 -14.78 2.84 3.63
C LYS A 80 -16.31 2.84 3.67
N SER A 81 -16.94 2.72 2.51
CA SER A 81 -18.39 2.58 2.42
C SER A 81 -18.88 1.28 3.09
N HIS A 82 -20.02 1.35 3.78
CA HIS A 82 -20.72 0.19 4.33
C HIS A 82 -21.77 -0.39 3.36
N ILE A 83 -22.00 0.30 2.23
CA ILE A 83 -22.97 -0.14 1.23
C ILE A 83 -22.35 -1.31 0.45
N PRO A 84 -23.03 -2.47 0.34
CA PRO A 84 -22.52 -3.61 -0.41
C PRO A 84 -22.12 -3.23 -1.85
N LEU A 85 -20.98 -3.75 -2.32
CA LEU A 85 -20.41 -3.50 -3.66
C LEU A 85 -19.98 -2.05 -3.92
N ASN A 86 -20.16 -1.13 -2.97
CA ASN A 86 -19.53 0.18 -3.03
C ASN A 86 -18.16 0.07 -2.32
N TYR A 87 -17.10 0.28 -3.07
CA TYR A 87 -15.73 0.20 -2.58
C TYR A 87 -15.11 1.58 -2.36
N ASP A 88 -15.90 2.65 -2.41
CA ASP A 88 -15.42 4.00 -2.26
C ASP A 88 -14.88 4.23 -0.84
N VAL A 89 -13.83 5.04 -0.76
CA VAL A 89 -13.20 5.43 0.51
C VAL A 89 -13.23 6.94 0.63
N LYS A 90 -13.95 7.43 1.63
CA LYS A 90 -14.04 8.85 1.94
C LYS A 90 -12.95 9.22 2.92
N VAL A 91 -12.32 10.36 2.70
CA VAL A 91 -11.25 10.87 3.56
C VAL A 91 -11.32 12.40 3.58
N LYS A 92 -10.89 12.99 4.69
CA LYS A 92 -10.75 14.45 4.81
C LYS A 92 -9.29 14.81 5.06
N ASP A 93 -8.87 15.94 4.52
CA ASP A 93 -7.59 16.54 4.93
C ASP A 93 -7.72 17.34 6.24
N ASP A 94 -6.60 17.91 6.66
CA ASP A 94 -6.45 18.76 7.85
C ASP A 94 -7.30 20.04 7.79
N ALA A 95 -7.49 20.59 6.58
CA ALA A 95 -8.40 21.71 6.33
C ALA A 95 -9.88 21.31 6.31
N GLY A 96 -10.19 20.01 6.49
CA GLY A 96 -11.55 19.47 6.49
C GLY A 96 -12.16 19.30 5.09
N ARG A 97 -11.39 19.51 4.02
CA ARG A 97 -11.84 19.29 2.64
C ARG A 97 -12.03 17.79 2.41
N GLY A 98 -13.15 17.43 1.81
CA GLY A 98 -13.50 16.03 1.56
C GLY A 98 -12.98 15.53 0.22
N TYR A 99 -12.53 14.27 0.22
CA TYR A 99 -12.12 13.54 -0.97
C TYR A 99 -12.68 12.12 -0.97
N ILE A 100 -12.78 11.54 -2.16
CA ILE A 100 -13.33 10.20 -2.37
C ILE A 100 -12.40 9.42 -3.28
N TRP A 101 -11.78 8.37 -2.76
CA TRP A 101 -11.13 7.35 -3.58
C TRP A 101 -12.19 6.41 -4.13
N LYS A 102 -12.37 6.41 -5.45
CA LYS A 102 -13.20 5.47 -6.22
C LYS A 102 -12.33 4.37 -6.79
N GLY A 103 -12.94 3.23 -7.11
CA GLY A 103 -12.24 2.11 -7.75
C GLY A 103 -11.26 1.35 -6.84
N ASN A 104 -11.45 1.43 -5.52
CA ASN A 104 -10.66 0.67 -4.53
C ASN A 104 -11.07 -0.83 -4.44
N ALA A 105 -11.60 -1.38 -5.53
CA ALA A 105 -11.86 -2.81 -5.70
C ALA A 105 -10.78 -3.43 -6.62
N PRO A 106 -10.55 -4.76 -6.56
CA PRO A 106 -9.68 -5.45 -7.52
C PRO A 106 -10.08 -5.20 -8.97
N GLY A 107 -9.09 -5.01 -9.84
CA GLY A 107 -9.30 -4.82 -11.28
C GLY A 107 -9.86 -3.45 -11.68
N LEU A 108 -10.25 -2.61 -10.72
CA LEU A 108 -10.68 -1.24 -10.99
C LEU A 108 -9.51 -0.25 -10.90
N LEU A 109 -9.63 0.81 -11.68
CA LEU A 109 -8.69 1.93 -11.69
C LEU A 109 -8.92 2.78 -10.43
N LEU A 110 -7.89 2.95 -9.61
CA LEU A 110 -7.98 3.70 -8.37
C LEU A 110 -7.86 5.21 -8.68
N GLN A 111 -8.90 5.96 -8.32
CA GLN A 111 -9.02 7.39 -8.67
C GLN A 111 -9.46 8.21 -7.47
N LEU A 112 -8.82 9.36 -7.27
CA LEU A 112 -9.21 10.32 -6.22
C LEU A 112 -10.04 11.43 -6.84
N HIS A 113 -11.17 11.72 -6.21
CA HIS A 113 -12.05 12.83 -6.54
C HIS A 113 -12.18 13.79 -5.36
N THR A 114 -12.58 15.02 -5.64
CA THR A 114 -13.04 15.93 -4.59
C THR A 114 -14.46 15.53 -4.17
N ALA A 115 -14.87 15.88 -2.94
CA ALA A 115 -16.26 15.67 -2.52
C ALA A 115 -17.25 16.63 -3.21
N GLU A 116 -16.76 17.75 -3.75
CA GLU A 116 -17.56 18.78 -4.46
C GLU A 116 -17.80 18.40 -5.93
N ASP A 117 -16.79 17.81 -6.58
CA ASP A 117 -16.86 17.24 -7.92
C ASP A 117 -16.33 15.80 -7.91
N ASP A 118 -17.26 14.86 -8.04
CA ASP A 118 -17.00 13.43 -8.09
C ASP A 118 -16.96 12.87 -9.53
N SER A 119 -17.08 13.72 -10.53
CA SER A 119 -17.06 13.37 -11.95
C SER A 119 -15.64 13.43 -12.54
N THR A 120 -14.84 14.40 -12.09
CA THR A 120 -13.47 14.60 -12.57
C THR A 120 -12.45 14.11 -11.54
N PRO A 121 -11.60 13.11 -11.86
CA PRO A 121 -10.56 12.68 -10.93
C PRO A 121 -9.46 13.73 -10.85
N ILE A 122 -8.98 14.00 -9.63
CA ILE A 122 -7.82 14.85 -9.39
C ILE A 122 -6.52 14.04 -9.32
N ALA A 123 -6.61 12.73 -9.02
CA ALA A 123 -5.50 11.80 -9.09
C ALA A 123 -5.94 10.44 -9.67
N THR A 124 -5.10 9.80 -10.48
CA THR A 124 -5.38 8.48 -11.07
C THR A 124 -4.14 7.58 -10.98
N PHE A 125 -4.31 6.37 -10.44
CA PHE A 125 -3.25 5.37 -10.38
C PHE A 125 -3.35 4.38 -11.53
N HIS A 126 -2.27 4.27 -12.31
CA HIS A 126 -2.11 3.28 -13.36
C HIS A 126 -1.13 2.20 -12.90
N GLY A 127 -1.64 0.97 -12.75
CA GLY A 127 -0.82 -0.19 -12.43
C GLY A 127 0.18 -0.50 -13.54
N SER A 128 1.27 -1.17 -13.17
CA SER A 128 2.27 -1.65 -14.13
C SER A 128 1.68 -2.74 -15.03
N VAL A 129 1.83 -2.59 -16.34
CA VAL A 129 1.33 -3.54 -17.35
C VAL A 129 2.48 -4.23 -18.07
N PHE A 130 2.26 -5.48 -18.48
CA PHE A 130 3.16 -6.13 -19.42
C PHE A 130 2.99 -5.49 -20.79
N LEU A 131 4.09 -5.07 -21.38
CA LEU A 131 4.11 -4.54 -22.73
C LEU A 131 4.01 -5.72 -23.71
N PRO A 132 3.24 -5.57 -24.80
CA PRO A 132 3.23 -6.55 -25.87
C PRO A 132 4.65 -6.85 -26.34
N ARG A 133 4.93 -8.12 -26.62
CA ARG A 133 6.19 -8.48 -27.27
C ARG A 133 6.18 -7.89 -28.66
N GLU A 134 7.20 -7.12 -29.02
CA GLU A 134 7.39 -6.70 -30.41
C GLU A 134 7.67 -7.94 -31.28
N ASP A 135 6.95 -8.05 -32.40
CA ASP A 135 7.13 -9.13 -33.36
C ASP A 135 8.60 -9.19 -33.83
N GLY A 136 9.21 -10.36 -33.75
CA GLY A 136 10.60 -10.60 -34.17
C GLY A 136 11.67 -10.54 -33.06
N LYS A 137 11.30 -10.30 -31.78
CA LYS A 137 12.23 -10.44 -30.64
C LYS A 137 12.36 -11.89 -30.17
N ASP A 138 13.57 -12.24 -29.69
CA ASP A 138 13.94 -13.55 -29.14
C ASP A 138 12.85 -14.10 -28.22
N PRO A 139 12.25 -15.28 -28.48
CA PRO A 139 11.21 -15.91 -27.66
C PRO A 139 11.60 -16.16 -26.20
N HIS A 140 12.90 -16.13 -25.87
CA HIS A 140 13.42 -16.30 -24.53
C HIS A 140 13.54 -15.00 -23.72
N GLN A 141 13.39 -13.83 -24.34
CA GLN A 141 13.40 -12.57 -23.60
C GLN A 141 12.14 -12.44 -22.71
N PRO A 142 12.25 -12.12 -21.42
CA PRO A 142 11.08 -11.89 -20.58
C PRO A 142 10.28 -10.67 -21.10
N PRO A 143 8.94 -10.67 -20.97
CA PRO A 143 8.13 -9.52 -21.37
C PRO A 143 8.56 -8.26 -20.63
N ALA A 144 8.73 -7.15 -21.36
CA ALA A 144 8.97 -5.86 -20.74
C ALA A 144 7.74 -5.43 -19.93
N ARG A 145 7.94 -4.69 -18.84
CA ARG A 145 6.87 -4.19 -17.98
C ARG A 145 6.95 -2.68 -17.90
N SER A 146 5.84 -1.98 -18.08
CA SER A 146 5.78 -0.55 -17.76
C SER A 146 5.84 -0.37 -16.25
N LEU A 147 6.45 0.72 -15.78
CA LEU A 147 6.36 1.09 -14.38
C LEU A 147 4.95 1.59 -14.06
N ALA A 148 4.57 1.49 -12.79
CA ALA A 148 3.29 2.04 -12.33
C ALA A 148 3.41 3.55 -12.21
N THR A 149 2.32 4.28 -12.48
CA THR A 149 2.29 5.74 -12.41
C THR A 149 1.11 6.24 -11.61
N LEU A 150 1.29 7.38 -10.94
CA LEU A 150 0.25 8.13 -10.27
C LEU A 150 0.19 9.53 -10.90
N GLU A 151 -0.87 9.80 -11.65
CA GLU A 151 -1.09 11.07 -12.33
C GLU A 151 -1.85 12.03 -11.44
N LEU A 152 -1.34 13.26 -11.30
CA LEU A 152 -1.89 14.30 -10.46
C LEU A 152 -2.24 15.55 -11.28
N THR A 153 -3.49 16.00 -11.18
CA THR A 153 -3.90 17.33 -11.64
C THR A 153 -3.28 18.44 -10.78
N GLU A 154 -3.38 19.69 -11.23
CA GLU A 154 -2.96 20.86 -10.44
C GLU A 154 -3.62 20.88 -9.06
N ARG A 155 -4.92 20.55 -8.99
CA ARG A 155 -5.66 20.47 -7.73
C ARG A 155 -5.10 19.42 -6.77
N ALA A 156 -4.70 18.24 -7.29
CA ALA A 156 -4.09 17.20 -6.46
C ALA A 156 -2.67 17.55 -6.01
N GLN A 157 -1.93 18.34 -6.79
CA GLN A 157 -0.59 18.80 -6.41
C GLN A 157 -0.63 19.70 -5.16
N GLU A 158 -1.70 20.47 -4.95
CA GLU A 158 -1.87 21.26 -3.71
C GLU A 158 -2.00 20.39 -2.44
N VAL A 159 -2.40 19.14 -2.60
CA VAL A 159 -2.59 18.16 -1.52
C VAL A 159 -1.74 16.92 -1.72
N ARG A 160 -0.58 17.07 -2.37
CA ARG A 160 0.26 15.95 -2.83
C ARG A 160 0.62 14.97 -1.71
N ASP A 161 1.04 15.47 -0.54
CA ASP A 161 1.39 14.64 0.62
C ASP A 161 0.20 13.77 1.08
N PHE A 162 -1.00 14.35 1.07
CA PHE A 162 -2.23 13.64 1.40
C PHE A 162 -2.58 12.58 0.35
N VAL A 163 -2.42 12.89 -0.95
CA VAL A 163 -2.66 11.91 -2.02
C VAL A 163 -1.71 10.74 -1.88
N ILE A 164 -0.40 10.98 -1.73
CA ILE A 164 0.61 9.93 -1.58
C ILE A 164 0.33 9.08 -0.34
N THR A 165 0.07 9.72 0.80
CA THR A 165 -0.18 8.99 2.06
C THR A 165 -1.41 8.11 1.97
N SER A 166 -2.54 8.65 1.48
CA SER A 166 -3.78 7.87 1.36
C SER A 166 -3.67 6.77 0.30
N PHE A 167 -2.99 7.03 -0.82
CA PHE A 167 -2.68 6.04 -1.85
C PHE A 167 -1.89 4.85 -1.30
N VAL A 168 -0.79 5.10 -0.56
CA VAL A 168 0.05 4.04 0.02
C VAL A 168 -0.75 3.13 0.96
N VAL A 169 -1.60 3.74 1.80
CA VAL A 169 -2.44 2.99 2.74
C VAL A 169 -3.48 2.13 2.01
N LEU A 170 -4.10 2.65 0.96
CA LEU A 170 -5.10 1.91 0.18
C LEU A 170 -4.49 0.75 -0.61
N GLU A 171 -3.38 0.99 -1.30
CA GLU A 171 -2.70 -0.07 -2.06
C GLU A 171 -2.19 -1.19 -1.16
N LYS A 172 -1.70 -0.86 0.05
CA LYS A 172 -1.37 -1.88 1.06
C LYS A 172 -2.57 -2.78 1.38
N GLY A 173 -3.73 -2.18 1.61
CA GLY A 173 -4.97 -2.92 1.87
C GLY A 173 -5.40 -3.81 0.70
N ARG A 174 -5.31 -3.29 -0.54
CA ARG A 174 -5.63 -4.04 -1.76
C ARG A 174 -4.71 -5.25 -1.93
N GLN A 175 -3.39 -5.05 -1.85
CA GLN A 175 -2.44 -6.14 -2.09
C GLN A 175 -2.51 -7.26 -1.05
N ILE A 176 -2.79 -6.95 0.23
CA ILE A 176 -2.94 -8.01 1.25
C ILE A 176 -4.21 -8.82 1.03
N THR A 177 -5.34 -8.16 0.74
CA THR A 177 -6.59 -8.85 0.47
C THR A 177 -6.44 -9.77 -0.75
N HIS A 178 -5.78 -9.28 -1.81
CA HIS A 178 -5.56 -10.06 -3.03
C HIS A 178 -4.46 -11.10 -2.94
N GLY A 179 -3.41 -10.89 -2.14
CA GLY A 179 -2.40 -11.92 -1.85
C GLY A 179 -3.01 -13.12 -1.13
N VAL A 180 -3.93 -12.87 -0.20
CA VAL A 180 -4.68 -13.92 0.51
C VAL A 180 -5.70 -14.61 -0.42
N ASP A 181 -6.37 -13.87 -1.30
CA ASP A 181 -7.33 -14.45 -2.26
C ASP A 181 -6.64 -15.27 -3.37
N ALA A 182 -5.47 -14.85 -3.83
CA ALA A 182 -4.65 -15.61 -4.79
C ALA A 182 -4.10 -16.92 -4.17
N MET A 183 -3.75 -16.92 -2.88
CA MET A 183 -3.39 -18.14 -2.14
C MET A 183 -4.59 -19.08 -1.92
N ARG A 184 -5.81 -18.54 -1.74
CA ARG A 184 -7.05 -19.34 -1.65
C ARG A 184 -7.45 -19.99 -2.97
N GLN A 185 -7.21 -19.32 -4.10
CA GLN A 185 -7.48 -19.89 -5.43
C GLN A 185 -6.43 -20.90 -5.91
N THR A 186 -5.21 -20.88 -5.35
CA THR A 186 -4.11 -21.78 -5.75
C THR A 186 -3.95 -23.02 -4.87
N GLY A 187 -4.79 -23.23 -3.85
CA GLY A 187 -4.83 -24.48 -3.08
C GLY A 187 -3.55 -24.81 -2.30
N ALA A 188 -2.69 -23.84 -2.03
CA ALA A 188 -1.50 -24.04 -1.20
C ALA A 188 -1.89 -24.08 0.28
N VAL A 189 -2.29 -25.26 0.75
CA VAL A 189 -2.44 -25.56 2.18
C VAL A 189 -1.06 -25.58 2.82
N VAL A 190 -0.71 -24.54 3.59
CA VAL A 190 0.40 -24.65 4.54
C VAL A 190 -0.12 -25.43 5.74
N ASN A 191 0.24 -26.71 5.80
CA ASN A 191 0.08 -27.53 7.00
C ASN A 191 0.94 -26.94 8.12
N ALA A 192 0.36 -26.07 8.95
CA ALA A 192 0.91 -25.71 10.24
C ALA A 192 0.61 -26.84 11.24
N SER A 193 1.34 -27.94 11.14
CA SER A 193 1.47 -28.90 12.22
C SER A 193 2.84 -29.54 12.20
N GLU A 194 3.84 -28.83 12.73
CA GLU A 194 5.03 -29.50 13.25
C GLU A 194 5.14 -29.18 14.73
N LYS A 195 4.69 -30.17 15.51
CA LYS A 195 4.72 -30.20 16.95
C LYS A 195 6.15 -29.99 17.41
N THR A 196 6.35 -28.98 18.24
CA THR A 196 7.48 -28.86 19.16
C THR A 196 7.63 -30.16 19.97
N ASN A 197 8.62 -30.97 19.60
CA ASN A 197 9.10 -32.06 20.45
C ASN A 197 9.88 -31.45 21.61
N HIS A 198 9.27 -31.51 22.80
CA HIS A 198 9.91 -31.22 24.07
C HIS A 198 10.60 -32.52 24.56
N PRO A 199 11.93 -32.58 24.70
CA PRO A 199 12.56 -33.73 25.33
C PRO A 199 12.40 -33.65 26.86
N SER A 200 11.51 -34.48 27.39
CA SER A 200 11.31 -34.71 28.82
C SER A 200 12.49 -35.49 29.40
N ALA A 201 13.15 -34.91 30.40
CA ALA A 201 14.19 -35.55 31.20
C ALA A 201 13.65 -36.78 31.95
N ARG A 202 14.28 -37.95 31.75
CA ARG A 202 14.11 -39.15 32.59
C ARG A 202 15.12 -39.12 33.74
N LYS A 203 14.63 -39.24 34.97
CA LYS A 203 15.43 -39.63 36.15
C LYS A 203 15.87 -41.09 36.03
N PRO A 204 17.07 -41.46 36.50
CA PRO A 204 17.50 -42.86 36.61
C PRO A 204 16.82 -43.56 37.80
N GLN A 205 16.29 -44.76 37.55
CA GLN A 205 15.88 -45.73 38.58
C GLN A 205 17.11 -46.49 39.07
N SER A 206 17.23 -46.60 40.39
CA SER A 206 18.14 -47.51 41.08
C SER A 206 17.65 -48.95 40.94
N THR A 207 18.53 -49.87 40.56
CA THR A 207 18.37 -51.29 40.82
C THR A 207 19.48 -51.74 41.76
N SER A 208 19.03 -52.30 42.87
CA SER A 208 19.76 -53.14 43.81
C SER A 208 20.36 -54.38 43.14
N ASP A 209 21.59 -54.70 43.50
CA ASP A 209 22.03 -55.99 44.06
C ASP A 209 23.26 -55.75 44.94
#